data_AF-S4R729-F1
#
_entry.id   AF-S4R729-F1
#
_cell.length_a   1.000
_cell.length_b   1.000
_cell.length_c   1.000
_cell.angle_alpha   90.00
_cell.angle_beta   90.00
_cell.angle_gamma   90.00
#
_symmetry.space_group_name_H-M   'P 1'
#
loop_
_entity.id
_entity.type
_entity.pdbx_description
1 polymer ?
#
loop_
_entity_poly.entity_id
_entity_poly.type
_entity_poly.pdbx_seq_one_letter_code
_entity_poly.pdbx_strand_id
1 'polypeptide(L)'
;QVFKIRAVELAEKLLPAFRTPTGIPWALLNLKSGVGRNWNWASSGCSILAEFGTLHLEFAHLSYLTGESSYIDLVMKIRGILQKMDRPNGLYPNYLHPRTGRWGQ
;
A
#
# COMPACT_ATOMS: atom_id res chain seq x y z
N GLN A 1 23.24 3.27 -13.33
CA GLN A 1 22.51 1.98 -13.29
C GLN A 1 22.36 1.42 -11.88
N VAL A 2 23.37 1.52 -10.99
CA VAL A 2 23.29 0.99 -9.60
C VAL A 2 22.05 1.43 -8.81
N PHE A 3 21.64 2.69 -8.89
CA PHE A 3 20.44 3.18 -8.18
C PHE A 3 19.15 2.53 -8.65
N LYS A 4 19.00 2.28 -9.96
CA LYS A 4 17.85 1.56 -10.52
C LYS A 4 17.79 0.14 -9.94
N ILE A 5 18.92 -0.57 -9.93
CA ILE A 5 18.99 -1.94 -9.39
C ILE A 5 18.57 -1.96 -7.92
N ARG A 6 19.14 -1.05 -7.10
CA ARG A 6 18.78 -0.97 -5.67
C ARG A 6 17.33 -0.58 -5.43
N ALA A 7 16.75 0.27 -6.27
CA ALA A 7 15.34 0.63 -6.18
C ALA A 7 14.43 -0.59 -6.45
N VAL A 8 14.75 -1.38 -7.47
CA VAL A 8 14.03 -2.62 -7.81
C VAL A 8 14.13 -3.63 -6.67
N GLU A 9 15.34 -3.89 -6.17
CA GLU A 9 15.57 -4.81 -5.04
C GLU A 9 14.77 -4.42 -3.80
N LEU A 10 14.73 -3.13 -3.46
CA LEU A 10 13.94 -2.65 -2.32
C LEU A 10 12.44 -2.85 -2.56
N ALA A 11 11.94 -2.50 -3.75
CA ALA A 11 10.54 -2.64 -4.08
C ALA A 11 10.06 -4.11 -4.03
N GLU A 12 10.87 -5.04 -4.53
CA GLU A 12 10.60 -6.48 -4.42
C GLU A 12 10.45 -6.93 -2.97
N LYS A 13 11.28 -6.38 -2.07
CA LYS A 13 11.16 -6.64 -0.63
C LYS A 13 9.93 -6.01 0.01
N LEU A 14 9.35 -4.96 -0.58
CA LEU A 14 8.13 -4.31 -0.11
C LEU A 14 6.85 -5.01 -0.57
N LEU A 15 6.89 -5.80 -1.65
CA LEU A 15 5.70 -6.49 -2.20
C LEU A 15 4.88 -7.29 -1.18
N PRO A 16 5.47 -7.98 -0.19
CA PRO A 16 4.69 -8.70 0.81
C PRO A 16 3.77 -7.81 1.65
N ALA A 17 4.03 -6.50 1.77
CA ALA A 17 3.13 -5.58 2.48
C ALA A 17 1.73 -5.55 1.86
N PHE A 18 1.62 -5.69 0.52
CA PHE A 18 0.36 -5.66 -0.22
C PHE A 18 -0.42 -6.98 -0.17
N ARG A 19 0.13 -8.03 0.46
CA ARG A 19 -0.52 -9.34 0.60
C ARG A 19 -1.57 -9.33 1.71
N THR A 20 -2.59 -8.50 1.52
CA THR A 20 -3.78 -8.41 2.36
C THR A 20 -5.01 -8.79 1.54
N PRO A 21 -6.12 -9.22 2.16
CA PRO A 21 -7.35 -9.54 1.43
C PRO A 21 -7.82 -8.43 0.50
N THR A 22 -7.69 -7.17 0.92
CA THR A 22 -8.08 -6.02 0.10
C THR A 22 -7.00 -5.61 -0.90
N GLY A 23 -5.72 -5.78 -0.57
CA GLY A 23 -4.59 -5.18 -1.28
C GLY A 23 -4.15 -3.83 -0.71
N ILE A 24 -4.82 -3.30 0.32
CA ILE A 24 -4.30 -2.18 1.12
C ILE A 24 -3.10 -2.70 1.93
N PRO A 25 -1.92 -2.08 1.82
CA PRO A 25 -0.71 -2.63 2.41
C PRO A 25 -0.67 -2.51 3.94
N TRP A 26 0.11 -3.39 4.56
CA TRP A 26 0.56 -3.26 5.95
C TRP A 26 1.51 -2.06 6.12
N ALA A 27 1.42 -1.36 7.25
CA ALA A 27 2.29 -0.24 7.61
C ALA A 27 3.72 -0.67 7.95
N LEU A 28 3.84 -1.79 8.67
CA LEU A 28 5.11 -2.35 9.13
C LEU A 28 5.41 -3.63 8.35
N LEU A 29 6.63 -3.75 7.85
CA LEU A 29 7.09 -4.94 7.13
C LEU A 29 8.47 -5.36 7.60
N ASN A 30 8.63 -6.64 7.95
CA ASN A 30 9.95 -7.23 8.11
C ASN A 30 10.49 -7.61 6.71
N LEU A 31 11.53 -6.90 6.24
CA LEU A 31 12.09 -7.11 4.90
C LEU A 31 12.76 -8.49 4.71
N LYS A 32 13.16 -9.17 5.79
CA LYS A 32 13.76 -10.51 5.72
C LYS A 32 12.69 -11.60 5.64
N SER A 33 11.69 -11.56 6.52
CA SER A 33 10.65 -12.60 6.59
C SER A 33 9.42 -12.32 5.73
N GLY A 34 9.23 -11.08 5.27
CA GLY A 34 8.03 -10.65 4.55
C GLY A 34 6.77 -10.55 5.41
N VAL A 35 6.88 -10.70 6.74
CA VAL A 35 5.75 -10.61 7.66
C VAL A 35 5.38 -9.14 7.87
N GLY A 36 4.14 -8.80 7.52
CA GLY A 36 3.57 -7.47 7.68
C GLY A 36 2.54 -7.36 8.81
N ARG A 37 2.43 -6.17 9.39
CA ARG A 37 1.40 -5.81 10.39
C ARG A 37 1.13 -4.30 10.36
N ASN A 38 0.05 -3.87 11.00
CA ASN A 38 -0.20 -2.45 11.23
C ASN A 38 0.28 -2.02 12.62
N TRP A 39 0.28 -0.70 12.84
CA TRP A 39 0.56 -0.11 14.14
C TRP A 39 -0.42 -0.64 15.20
N ASN A 40 0.09 -1.06 16.36
CA ASN A 40 -0.74 -1.63 17.41
C ASN A 40 -1.78 -0.64 17.96
N TRP A 41 -1.51 0.66 17.87
CA TRP A 41 -2.39 1.74 18.32
C TRP A 41 -3.35 2.22 17.23
N ALA A 42 -3.16 1.83 15.97
CA ALA A 42 -4.03 2.27 14.88
C ALA A 42 -5.38 1.56 14.99
N SER A 43 -6.48 2.33 14.95
CA SER A 43 -7.88 1.92 15.05
C SER A 43 -8.14 0.45 14.66
N SER A 44 -8.09 -0.45 15.65
CA SER A 44 -8.29 -1.90 15.46
C SER A 44 -7.45 -2.55 14.34
N GLY A 45 -6.19 -2.15 14.19
CA GLY A 45 -5.28 -2.70 13.19
C GLY A 45 -5.50 -2.16 11.77
N CYS A 46 -6.08 -0.97 11.62
CA CYS A 46 -6.19 -0.28 10.33
C CYS A 46 -4.85 0.20 9.77
N SER A 47 -4.78 0.32 8.44
CA SER A 47 -3.70 1.00 7.73
C SER A 47 -4.01 2.50 7.64
N ILE A 48 -2.98 3.35 7.58
CA ILE A 48 -3.14 4.81 7.58
C ILE A 48 -3.21 5.33 6.15
N LEU A 49 -4.22 6.17 5.86
CA LEU A 49 -4.51 6.71 4.53
C LEU A 49 -3.29 7.34 3.87
N ALA A 50 -2.56 8.18 4.60
CA ALA A 50 -1.37 8.84 4.08
C ALA A 50 -0.23 7.85 3.77
N GLU A 51 -0.07 6.79 4.57
CA GLU A 51 1.00 5.80 4.36
C GLU A 51 0.76 5.01 3.07
N PHE A 52 -0.42 4.40 2.92
CA PHE A 52 -0.71 3.63 1.70
C PHE A 52 -1.07 4.51 0.50
N GLY A 53 -1.51 5.75 0.73
CA GLY A 53 -1.86 6.71 -0.31
C GLY A 53 -0.66 7.40 -0.97
N THR A 54 0.50 7.40 -0.31
CA THR A 54 1.74 8.08 -0.75
C THR A 54 2.78 7.08 -1.25
N LEU A 55 2.33 6.04 -1.96
CA LEU A 55 3.21 5.08 -2.65
C LEU A 55 3.15 5.21 -4.18
N HIS A 56 2.25 6.07 -4.67
CA HIS A 56 1.79 6.02 -6.05
C HIS A 56 2.86 6.44 -7.06
N LEU A 57 3.59 7.52 -6.77
CA LEU A 57 4.57 8.07 -7.70
C LEU A 57 5.78 7.17 -7.82
N GLU A 58 6.25 6.64 -6.70
CA GLU A 58 7.41 5.78 -6.59
C GLU A 58 7.19 4.46 -7.34
N PHE A 59 6.05 3.80 -7.11
CA PHE A 59 5.71 2.54 -7.79
C PHE A 59 5.39 2.74 -9.28
N ALA A 60 4.72 3.84 -9.64
CA ALA A 60 4.49 4.17 -11.05
C ALA A 60 5.81 4.43 -11.80
N HIS A 61 6.73 5.18 -11.19
CA HIS A 61 8.03 5.42 -11.78
C HIS A 61 8.88 4.16 -11.88
N LEU A 62 8.77 3.26 -10.89
CA LEU A 62 9.45 1.97 -10.95
C LEU A 62 8.98 1.14 -12.14
N SER A 63 7.66 1.04 -12.37
CA SER A 63 7.10 0.41 -13.57
C SER A 63 7.61 1.03 -14.87
N TYR A 64 7.68 2.36 -14.93
CA TYR A 64 8.24 3.06 -16.10
C TYR A 64 9.72 2.69 -16.34
N LEU A 65 10.52 2.65 -15.28
CA LEU A 65 11.95 2.35 -15.39
C LEU A 65 12.22 0.89 -15.75
N THR A 66 11.42 -0.05 -15.24
CA THR A 66 11.63 -1.50 -15.45
C THR A 66 10.94 -2.04 -16.69
N GLY A 67 9.85 -1.42 -17.13
CA GLY A 67 8.93 -1.98 -18.13
C GLY A 67 7.90 -2.96 -17.54
N GLU A 68 7.95 -3.21 -16.22
CA GLU A 68 7.06 -4.16 -15.53
C GLU A 68 5.85 -3.43 -14.94
N SER A 69 4.63 -3.74 -15.42
CA SER A 69 3.40 -3.09 -14.92
C SER A 69 3.04 -3.46 -13.48
N SER A 70 3.60 -4.56 -12.97
CA SER A 70 3.22 -5.12 -11.67
C SER A 70 3.34 -4.13 -10.50
N TYR A 71 4.25 -3.15 -10.55
CA TYR A 71 4.38 -2.12 -9.52
C TYR A 71 3.25 -1.08 -9.57
N ILE A 72 2.93 -0.52 -10.75
CA ILE A 72 1.83 0.45 -10.90
C ILE A 72 0.47 -0.22 -10.61
N ASP A 73 0.31 -1.49 -10.95
CA ASP A 73 -0.93 -2.24 -10.72
C ASP A 73 -1.28 -2.32 -9.22
N LEU A 74 -0.29 -2.43 -8.34
CA LEU A 74 -0.48 -2.43 -6.88
C LEU A 74 -1.10 -1.12 -6.39
N VAL A 75 -0.54 0.02 -6.81
CA VAL A 75 -1.02 1.34 -6.37
C VAL A 75 -2.30 1.76 -7.08
N MET A 76 -2.55 1.27 -8.29
CA MET A 76 -3.84 1.43 -8.97
C MET A 76 -4.95 0.63 -8.30
N LYS A 77 -4.64 -0.55 -7.76
CA LYS A 77 -5.60 -1.30 -6.93
C LYS A 77 -6.06 -0.49 -5.71
N ILE A 78 -5.13 0.20 -5.03
CA ILE A 78 -5.47 1.12 -3.92
C ILE A 78 -6.44 2.21 -4.39
N ARG A 79 -6.18 2.85 -5.54
CA ARG A 79 -7.09 3.87 -6.11
C ARG A 79 -8.47 3.28 -6.40
N GLY A 80 -8.52 2.10 -7.00
CA GLY A 80 -9.78 1.41 -7.32
C GLY A 80 -10.60 1.04 -6.09
N ILE A 81 -9.96 0.72 -4.97
CA ILE A 81 -10.65 0.52 -3.68
C ILE A 81 -11.22 1.85 -3.19
N LEU A 82 -10.37 2.87 -3.05
CA LEU A 82 -10.76 4.18 -2.52
C LEU A 82 -11.87 4.87 -3.34
N GLN A 83 -11.91 4.66 -4.66
CA GLN A 83 -12.95 5.21 -5.54
C GLN A 83 -14.32 4.57 -5.30
N LYS A 84 -14.37 3.31 -4.88
CA LYS A 84 -15.61 2.56 -4.63
C LYS A 84 -16.13 2.72 -3.21
N MET A 85 -15.32 3.27 -2.32
CA MET A 85 -15.70 3.46 -0.93
C MET A 85 -16.58 4.69 -0.75
N ASP A 86 -17.54 4.58 0.17
CA ASP A 86 -18.28 5.74 0.65
C ASP A 86 -17.35 6.74 1.34
N ARG A 87 -17.67 8.02 1.26
CA ARG A 87 -16.88 9.12 1.83
C ARG A 87 -17.77 9.92 2.76
N PRO A 88 -17.71 9.66 4.08
CA PRO A 88 -18.54 10.37 5.05
C PRO A 88 -18.34 11.88 4.89
N ASN A 89 -19.41 12.61 4.59
CA ASN A 89 -19.40 14.05 4.31
C ASN A 89 -18.44 14.47 3.17
N GLY A 90 -18.17 13.57 2.22
CA GLY A 90 -17.21 13.81 1.14
C GLY A 90 -15.74 13.72 1.55
N LEU A 91 -15.44 13.33 2.79
CA LEU A 91 -14.10 13.24 3.34
C LEU A 91 -13.58 11.80 3.35
N TYR A 92 -12.25 11.66 3.32
CA TYR A 92 -11.58 10.37 3.51
C TYR A 92 -11.18 10.21 4.99
N PRO A 93 -11.68 9.17 5.68
CA PRO A 93 -11.15 8.80 6.99
C PRO A 93 -9.68 8.39 6.92
N ASN A 94 -8.95 8.63 8.00
CA ASN A 94 -7.51 8.36 8.05
C ASN A 94 -7.18 6.86 8.18
N TYR A 95 -8.13 6.00 8.53
CA TYR A 95 -7.91 4.60 8.85
C TYR A 95 -8.72 3.69 7.95
N LEU A 96 -8.07 2.75 7.26
CA LEU A 96 -8.73 1.73 6.44
C LEU A 96 -8.28 0.33 6.84
N HIS A 97 -9.22 -0.55 7.19
CA HIS A 97 -8.88 -1.88 7.65
C HIS A 97 -8.49 -2.80 6.48
N PRO A 98 -7.23 -3.30 6.41
CA PRO A 98 -6.71 -3.95 5.21
C PRO A 98 -7.27 -5.35 4.94
N ARG A 99 -7.97 -5.96 5.91
CA ARG A 99 -8.64 -7.26 5.73
C ARG A 99 -10.10 -7.13 5.32
N THR A 100 -10.78 -6.07 5.76
CA THR A 100 -12.24 -5.93 5.57
C THR A 100 -12.62 -4.82 4.59
N GLY A 101 -11.71 -3.90 4.29
CA GLY A 101 -11.98 -2.78 3.39
C GLY A 101 -12.99 -1.79 3.95
N ARG A 102 -13.11 -1.71 5.28
CA ARG A 102 -13.99 -0.77 5.98
C ARG A 102 -13.18 0.36 6.61
N TRP A 103 -13.73 1.56 6.61
CA TRP A 103 -13.18 2.67 7.36
C TRP A 103 -13.11 2.34 8.86
N GLY A 104 -11.99 2.68 9.48
CA GLY A 104 -11.82 2.72 10.93
C GLY A 104 -12.30 4.05 11.51
N GLN A 105 -12.46 4.08 12.83
CA GLN A 105 -12.80 5.28 13.61
C GLN A 105 -11.58 5.80 14.37
#